data_AF-A0A7C4UKU9-F1
#
_entry.id   AF-A0A7C4UKU9-F1
#
_cell.length_a   1.000
_cell.length_b   1.000
_cell.length_c   1.000
_cell.angle_alpha   90.00
_cell.angle_beta   90.00
_cell.angle_gamma   90.00
#
_symmetry.space_group_name_H-M   'P 1'
#
loop_
_entity.id
_entity.type
_entity.pdbx_description
1 polymer ?
#
loop_
_entity_poly.entity_id
_entity_poly.type
_entity_poly.pdbx_seq_one_letter_code
_entity_poly.pdbx_strand_id
1 'polypeptide(L)'
;MHDYGSGLDPKRFSVVADFTIDGVKAGTNLAPKFKETSQGVWEWKFSQPVTDVKSGTVTVTVADRQGNETKVRHSIHVGAK
;
A
#
# COMPACT_ATOMS: atom_id res chain seq x y z
N MET A 1 -17.42 -4.24 -26.73
CA MET A 1 -16.93 -3.04 -26.02
C MET A 1 -16.39 -3.53 -24.69
N HIS A 2 -15.06 -3.57 -24.53
CA HIS A 2 -14.43 -4.16 -23.34
C HIS A 2 -13.82 -3.04 -22.49
N ASP A 3 -14.58 -2.59 -21.50
CA ASP A 3 -14.07 -1.91 -20.31
C ASP A 3 -13.59 -2.99 -19.35
N TYR A 4 -12.29 -3.30 -19.30
CA TYR A 4 -11.77 -4.16 -18.24
C TYR A 4 -10.35 -3.77 -17.77
N GLY A 5 -9.87 -2.55 -18.01
CA GLY A 5 -8.45 -2.27 -17.74
C GLY A 5 -7.99 -0.86 -17.39
N SER A 6 -8.85 0.16 -17.32
CA SER A 6 -8.31 1.54 -17.26
C SER A 6 -9.10 2.54 -16.42
N GLY A 7 -9.96 2.05 -15.53
CA GLY A 7 -10.65 2.90 -14.56
C GLY A 7 -9.70 3.55 -13.56
N LEU A 8 -8.67 2.81 -13.09
CA LEU A 8 -7.80 3.28 -12.01
C LEU A 8 -6.86 4.41 -12.44
N ASP A 9 -6.66 5.38 -11.53
CA ASP A 9 -5.64 6.41 -11.64
C ASP A 9 -4.41 6.04 -10.79
N PRO A 10 -3.33 5.52 -11.41
CA PRO A 10 -2.13 5.10 -10.69
C PRO A 10 -1.40 6.27 -10.00
N LYS A 11 -1.64 7.52 -10.41
CA LYS A 11 -1.08 8.69 -9.72
C LYS A 11 -1.74 8.94 -8.36
N ARG A 12 -2.92 8.37 -8.14
CA ARG A 12 -3.71 8.46 -6.91
C ARG A 12 -3.65 7.19 -6.06
N PHE A 13 -2.76 6.26 -6.41
CA PHE A 13 -2.39 5.16 -5.54
C PHE A 13 -1.47 5.64 -4.41
N SER A 14 -1.84 5.38 -3.16
CA SER A 14 -0.99 5.64 -2.00
C SER A 14 -1.07 4.52 -0.98
N VAL A 15 0.07 4.26 -0.33
CA VAL A 15 0.18 3.31 0.77
C VAL A 15 0.94 4.00 1.89
N VAL A 16 0.35 4.13 3.07
CA VAL A 16 0.96 4.80 4.21
C VAL A 16 0.87 3.88 5.43
N ALA A 17 2.02 3.66 6.06
CA ALA A 17 2.11 2.98 7.35
C ALA A 17 2.36 3.99 8.47
N ASP A 18 1.82 3.74 9.66
CA ASP A 18 2.14 4.52 10.88
C ASP A 18 3.38 3.99 11.63
N PHE A 19 4.10 3.05 11.03
CA PHE A 19 5.37 2.50 11.50
C PHE A 19 6.42 2.47 10.38
N THR A 20 7.68 2.26 10.76
CA THR A 20 8.81 2.19 9.82
C THR A 20 8.82 0.84 9.09
N ILE A 21 9.01 0.85 7.77
CA ILE A 21 9.18 -0.36 6.94
C ILE A 21 10.42 -0.17 6.07
N ASP A 22 11.37 -1.10 6.10
CA ASP A 22 12.63 -1.04 5.34
C ASP A 22 13.36 0.32 5.50
N GLY A 23 13.37 0.87 6.72
CA GLY A 23 13.98 2.17 7.03
C GLY A 23 13.22 3.39 6.49
N VAL A 24 12.11 3.21 5.77
CA VAL A 24 11.22 4.31 5.38
C VAL A 24 10.37 4.71 6.58
N LYS A 25 10.47 5.98 6.98
CA LYS A 25 9.78 6.54 8.16
C LYS A 25 8.25 6.44 8.01
N ALA A 26 7.58 6.22 9.14
CA ALA A 26 6.13 6.31 9.27
C ALA A 26 5.56 7.60 8.64
N GLY A 27 4.37 7.51 8.07
CA GLY A 27 3.69 8.63 7.40
C GLY A 27 4.17 8.91 5.97
N THR A 28 5.24 8.28 5.50
CA THR A 28 5.72 8.42 4.12
C THR A 28 4.83 7.62 3.16
N ASN A 29 4.59 8.14 1.95
CA ASN A 29 3.93 7.35 0.91
C ASN A 29 4.88 6.28 0.36
N LEU A 30 4.51 5.02 0.56
CA LEU A 30 5.25 3.82 0.18
C LEU A 30 4.92 3.35 -1.24
N ALA A 31 3.91 3.93 -1.91
CA ALA A 31 3.49 3.52 -3.26
C ALA A 31 4.65 3.40 -4.28
N PRO A 32 5.68 4.28 -4.31
CA PRO A 32 6.82 4.12 -5.22
C PRO A 32 7.66 2.86 -5.01
N LYS A 33 7.48 2.14 -3.90
CA LYS A 33 8.17 0.86 -3.62
C LYS A 33 7.44 -0.36 -4.19
N PHE A 34 6.16 -0.21 -4.54
CA PHE A 34 5.35 -1.27 -5.11
C PHE A 34 5.64 -1.43 -6.60
N LYS A 35 5.56 -2.67 -7.08
CA LYS A 35 5.68 -3.04 -8.48
C LYS A 35 4.45 -3.83 -8.88
N GLU A 36 3.91 -3.55 -10.06
CA GLU A 36 2.83 -4.36 -10.61
C GLU A 36 3.38 -5.74 -11.02
N THR A 37 2.88 -6.81 -10.42
CA THR A 37 3.30 -8.20 -10.71
C THR A 37 2.37 -8.90 -11.68
N SER A 38 1.11 -8.48 -11.72
CA SER A 38 0.09 -8.86 -12.69
C SER A 38 -0.99 -7.77 -12.72
N GLN A 39 -1.92 -7.83 -13.68
CA GLN A 39 -2.94 -6.80 -13.86
C GLN A 39 -3.69 -6.49 -12.55
N GLY A 40 -3.50 -5.27 -12.02
CA GLY A 40 -4.15 -4.80 -10.79
C GLY A 40 -3.54 -5.34 -9.49
N VAL A 41 -2.45 -6.10 -9.55
CA VAL A 41 -1.75 -6.62 -8.38
C VAL A 41 -0.43 -5.88 -8.21
N TRP A 42 -0.33 -5.11 -7.12
CA TRP A 42 0.85 -4.33 -6.77
C TRP A 42 1.49 -4.95 -5.54
N GLU A 43 2.77 -5.30 -5.64
CA GLU A 43 3.52 -5.97 -4.57
C GLU A 43 4.80 -5.19 -4.25
N TRP A 44 5.13 -5.10 -2.95
CA TRP A 44 6.44 -4.68 -2.48
C TRP A 44 7.03 -5.79 -1.60
N LYS A 45 8.16 -6.35 -2.03
CA LYS A 45 8.96 -7.27 -1.23
C LYS A 45 9.88 -6.50 -0.30
N PHE A 46 9.73 -6.71 1.00
CA PHE A 46 10.58 -6.08 2.00
C PHE A 46 11.99 -6.68 1.96
N SER A 47 12.99 -5.83 2.14
CA SER A 47 14.38 -6.23 2.28
C SER A 47 14.71 -6.72 3.69
N GLN A 48 13.95 -6.27 4.69
CA GLN A 48 14.11 -6.65 6.09
C GLN A 48 12.75 -7.02 6.70
N PRO A 49 12.71 -7.98 7.63
CA PRO A 49 11.49 -8.26 8.38
C PRO A 49 11.07 -7.05 9.22
N VAL A 50 9.76 -6.81 9.32
CA VAL A 50 9.21 -5.85 10.27
C VAL A 50 9.15 -6.53 11.65
N THR A 51 10.06 -6.19 12.56
CA THR A 51 10.15 -6.82 13.89
C THR A 51 9.67 -5.94 15.03
N ASP A 52 9.77 -4.61 14.89
CA ASP A 52 9.64 -3.68 16.02
C ASP A 52 8.25 -3.02 16.09
N VAL A 53 7.20 -3.76 15.70
CA VAL A 53 5.82 -3.25 15.60
C VAL A 53 4.86 -4.12 16.41
N LYS A 54 4.61 -3.73 17.67
CA LYS A 54 3.58 -4.40 18.51
C LYS A 54 2.19 -4.28 17.91
N SER A 55 1.88 -3.11 17.37
CA SER A 55 0.64 -2.79 16.67
C SER A 55 0.88 -1.62 15.74
N GLY A 56 0.26 -1.63 14.56
CA GLY A 56 0.31 -0.52 13.62
C GLY A 56 -0.83 -0.59 12.60
N THR A 57 -0.87 0.39 11.73
CA THR A 57 -1.88 0.52 10.69
C THR A 57 -1.24 0.76 9.33
N VAL A 58 -1.71 0.03 8.32
CA VAL A 58 -1.45 0.32 6.92
C VAL A 58 -2.72 0.86 6.29
N THR A 59 -2.64 2.04 5.68
CA THR A 59 -3.72 2.64 4.91
C THR A 59 -3.38 2.61 3.44
N VAL A 60 -4.25 1.98 2.64
CA VAL A 60 -4.16 1.92 1.19
C VAL A 60 -5.26 2.77 0.60
N THR A 61 -4.92 3.64 -0.34
CA THR A 61 -5.89 4.46 -1.08
C THR A 61 -5.71 4.22 -2.58
N VAL A 62 -6.81 3.96 -3.27
CA VAL A 62 -6.88 3.80 -4.72
C VAL A 62 -8.01 4.68 -5.23
N ALA A 63 -7.77 5.40 -6.32
CA ALA A 63 -8.83 6.14 -7.00
C ALA A 63 -8.98 5.70 -8.45
N ASP A 64 -10.17 5.90 -8.99
CA ASP A 64 -10.42 5.84 -10.42
C ASP A 64 -10.35 7.24 -11.06
N ARG A 65 -10.35 7.27 -12.39
CA ARG A 65 -10.30 8.50 -13.20
C ARG A 65 -11.61 9.29 -13.17
N GLN A 66 -12.68 8.71 -12.65
CA GLN A 66 -13.97 9.37 -12.45
C GLN A 66 -14.00 10.11 -11.11
N GLY A 67 -12.97 9.95 -10.28
CA GLY A 67 -12.83 10.61 -8.99
C GLY A 67 -13.35 9.79 -7.82
N ASN A 68 -13.77 8.54 -8.04
CA ASN A 68 -14.14 7.66 -6.93
C ASN A 68 -12.86 7.23 -6.20
N GLU A 69 -12.88 7.31 -4.87
CA GLU A 69 -11.75 6.94 -4.01
C GLU A 69 -12.17 5.84 -3.05
N THR A 70 -11.36 4.78 -2.98
CA THR A 70 -11.50 3.72 -1.99
C THR A 70 -10.31 3.74 -1.06
N LYS A 71 -10.57 3.69 0.25
CA LYS A 71 -9.56 3.62 1.30
C LYS A 71 -9.76 2.39 2.16
N VAL A 72 -8.73 1.54 2.23
CA VAL A 72 -8.68 0.37 3.10
C VAL A 72 -7.69 0.65 4.22
N ARG A 73 -8.14 0.43 5.46
CA ARG A 73 -7.29 0.50 6.65
C ARG A 73 -7.14 -0.90 7.22
N HIS A 74 -5.91 -1.36 7.37
CA HIS A 74 -5.60 -2.68 7.92
C HIS A 74 -4.73 -2.55 9.17
N SER A 75 -5.15 -3.20 10.25
CA SER A 75 -4.38 -3.27 11.50
C SER A 75 -3.38 -4.42 11.43
N ILE A 76 -2.14 -4.13 11.79
CA ILE A 76 -1.02 -5.07 11.81
C ILE A 76 -0.59 -5.27 13.25
N HIS A 77 -0.36 -6.53 13.62
CA HIS A 77 0.23 -6.92 14.89
C HIS A 77 1.36 -7.90 14.61
N VAL A 78 2.57 -7.58 15.04
CA VAL A 78 3.71 -8.50 14.95
C VAL A 78 3.93 -9.11 16.33
N GLY A 79 3.81 -10.44 16.41
CA GLY A 79 4.10 -11.18 17.63
C GLY A 79 5.58 -11.09 17.99
N ALA A 80 5.88 -11.05 19.29
CA ALA A 80 7.26 -11.22 19.75
C ALA A 80 7.74 -12.63 19.38
N LYS A 81 9.01 -12.73 18.95
CA LYS A 81 9.69 -14.01 18.74
C LYS A 81 10.02 -14.68 20.07
#